data_AF-A0A9E5PZF7-F1
#
_entry.id   AF-A0A9E5PZF7-F1
#
_cell.length_a   1.000
_cell.length_b   1.000
_cell.length_c   1.000
_cell.angle_alpha   90.00
_cell.angle_beta   90.00
_cell.angle_gamma   90.00
#
_symmetry.space_group_name_H-M   'P 1'
#
loop_
_entity.id
_entity.type
_entity.pdbx_description
1 polymer ?
#
loop_
_entity_poly.entity_id
_entity_poly.type
_entity_poly.pdbx_seq_one_letter_code
_entity_poly.pdbx_strand_id
1 'polypeptide(L)'
;MAARRTRLTRTGVRGIVREFVNLLLHLGVLLLSAGSLWWVNAWVCAGLGLGFRIVNTAVLLRFNPELLNRRGHLVQPATKSFDKLFIGLYVPLGLATSVVAGLDAVRFGWSQMPSWMIAAGVALYVLSCAFGSWAMAVNRHFESTVFVAKDGSQQVCSAGPYRIVRHPGYTAAVVG
;
A
#
# COMPACT_ATOMS: atom_id res chain seq x y z
N MET A 1 19.15 3.13 26.51
CA MET A 1 17.75 3.56 26.80
C MET A 1 16.79 2.75 25.95
N ALA A 2 16.00 1.85 26.55
CA ALA A 2 15.01 1.07 25.81
C ALA A 2 13.88 2.00 25.33
N ALA A 3 13.71 2.13 24.01
CA ALA A 3 12.63 2.91 23.42
C ALA A 3 11.29 2.38 23.93
N ARG A 4 10.53 3.23 24.64
CA ARG A 4 9.18 2.93 25.12
C ARG A 4 8.35 2.45 23.91
N ARG A 5 7.88 1.20 23.91
CA ARG A 5 7.04 0.68 22.82
C ARG A 5 5.79 1.56 22.70
N THR A 6 5.76 2.43 21.70
CA THR A 6 4.61 3.29 21.45
C THR A 6 3.42 2.41 21.09
N ARG A 7 2.33 2.51 21.86
CA ARG A 7 1.13 1.69 21.64
C ARG A 7 0.35 2.20 20.43
N LEU A 8 -0.39 1.29 19.80
CA LEU A 8 -1.36 1.62 18.75
C LEU A 8 -2.46 2.53 19.32
N THR A 9 -2.73 3.64 18.64
CA THR A 9 -3.86 4.53 18.94
C THR A 9 -5.11 4.06 18.20
N ARG A 10 -6.29 4.56 18.62
CA ARG A 10 -7.56 4.31 17.90
C ARG A 10 -7.46 4.74 16.43
N THR A 11 -6.74 5.82 16.12
CA THR A 11 -6.54 6.29 14.75
C THR A 11 -5.66 5.33 13.95
N GLY A 12 -4.59 4.80 14.53
CA GLY A 12 -3.77 3.78 13.88
C GLY A 12 -4.56 2.51 13.57
N VAL A 13 -5.38 2.04 14.53
CA VAL A 13 -6.27 0.89 14.32
C VAL A 13 -7.28 1.16 13.20
N ARG A 14 -7.92 2.34 13.18
CA ARG A 14 -8.83 2.74 12.08
C ARG A 14 -8.12 2.76 10.73
N GLY A 15 -6.88 3.22 10.69
CA GLY A 15 -6.04 3.18 9.49
C GLY A 15 -5.84 1.76 8.99
N ILE A 16 -5.43 0.85 9.88
CA ILE A 16 -5.27 -0.57 9.55
C ILE A 16 -6.59 -1.15 9.03
N VAL A 17 -7.69 -0.99 9.77
CA VAL A 17 -9.01 -1.51 9.36
C VAL A 17 -9.40 -0.97 7.97
N ARG A 18 -9.18 0.31 7.70
CA ARG A 18 -9.44 0.91 6.38
C ARG A 18 -8.66 0.24 5.26
N GLU A 19 -7.38 -0.08 5.46
CA GLU A 19 -6.57 -0.76 4.43
C GLU A 19 -7.09 -2.17 4.10
N PHE A 20 -7.60 -2.88 5.10
CA PHE A 20 -8.21 -4.20 4.92
C PHE A 20 -9.60 -4.10 4.28
N VAL A 21 -10.43 -3.13 4.68
CA VAL A 21 -11.71 -2.85 4.02
C VAL A 21 -11.49 -2.47 2.56
N ASN A 22 -10.46 -1.67 2.26
CA ASN A 22 -10.12 -1.30 0.90
C ASN A 22 -9.72 -2.52 0.04
N LEU A 23 -9.03 -3.51 0.62
CA LEU A 23 -8.76 -4.79 -0.07
C LEU A 23 -10.05 -5.52 -0.44
N LEU A 24 -10.96 -5.66 0.53
CA LEU A 24 -12.23 -6.36 0.32
C LEU A 24 -13.09 -5.64 -0.72
N LEU A 25 -13.06 -4.29 -0.72
CA LEU A 25 -13.73 -3.48 -1.72
C LEU A 25 -13.18 -3.76 -3.13
N HIS A 26 -11.85 -3.77 -3.30
CA HIS A 26 -11.23 -4.08 -4.59
C HIS A 26 -11.55 -5.51 -5.04
N LEU A 27 -11.44 -6.50 -4.15
CA LEU A 27 -11.81 -7.88 -4.46
C LEU A 27 -13.29 -8.00 -4.89
N GLY A 28 -14.19 -7.36 -4.15
CA GLY A 28 -15.62 -7.33 -4.46
C GLY A 28 -15.88 -6.73 -5.84
N VAL A 29 -15.31 -5.55 -6.13
CA VAL A 29 -15.45 -4.89 -7.44
C VAL A 29 -14.87 -5.75 -8.57
N LEU A 30 -13.73 -6.40 -8.34
CA LEU A 30 -13.04 -7.22 -9.32
C LEU A 30 -13.83 -8.50 -9.65
N LEU A 31 -14.43 -9.16 -8.66
CA LEU A 31 -15.32 -10.32 -8.87
C LEU A 31 -16.66 -9.92 -9.49
N LEU A 32 -17.25 -8.80 -9.07
CA LEU A 32 -18.52 -8.30 -9.61
C LEU A 32 -18.39 -7.90 -11.09
N SER A 33 -17.31 -7.18 -11.43
CA SER A 33 -17.01 -6.80 -12.81
C SER A 33 -16.69 -8.02 -13.67
N ALA A 34 -15.93 -9.00 -13.16
CA ALA A 34 -15.71 -10.28 -13.83
C ALA A 34 -17.01 -11.08 -14.02
N GLY A 35 -17.97 -10.96 -13.10
CA GLY A 35 -19.20 -11.76 -13.11
C GLY A 35 -18.98 -13.22 -12.74
N SER A 36 -17.86 -13.56 -12.10
CA SER A 36 -17.50 -14.93 -11.72
C SER A 36 -16.75 -14.95 -10.39
N LEU A 37 -17.17 -15.85 -9.50
CA LEU A 37 -16.47 -16.13 -8.23
C LEU A 37 -15.36 -17.17 -8.40
N TRP A 38 -15.31 -17.88 -9.54
CA TRP A 38 -14.38 -18.98 -9.80
C TRP A 38 -13.06 -18.52 -10.42
N TRP A 39 -12.84 -17.21 -10.54
CA TRP A 39 -11.63 -16.67 -11.11
C TRP A 39 -10.45 -16.76 -10.12
N VAL A 40 -9.61 -17.80 -10.29
CA VAL A 40 -8.49 -18.11 -9.39
C VAL A 40 -7.52 -16.92 -9.24
N ASN A 41 -7.18 -16.22 -10.31
CA ASN A 41 -6.20 -15.12 -10.24
C ASN A 41 -6.71 -13.95 -9.39
N ALA A 42 -8.02 -13.68 -9.35
CA ALA A 42 -8.58 -12.68 -8.44
C ALA A 42 -8.28 -13.00 -6.97
N TRP A 43 -8.47 -14.26 -6.60
CA TRP A 43 -8.20 -14.75 -5.24
C TRP A 43 -6.71 -14.78 -4.92
N VAL A 44 -5.85 -15.14 -5.88
CA VAL A 44 -4.39 -15.07 -5.72
C VAL A 44 -3.96 -13.61 -5.48
N CYS A 45 -4.42 -12.67 -6.29
CA CYS A 45 -4.13 -11.24 -6.12
C CYS A 45 -4.60 -10.72 -4.74
N ALA A 46 -5.82 -11.09 -4.32
CA ALA A 46 -6.34 -10.70 -3.01
C ALA A 46 -5.56 -11.36 -1.86
N GLY A 47 -5.17 -12.63 -2.00
CA GLY A 47 -4.35 -13.36 -1.03
C GLY A 47 -2.97 -12.75 -0.87
N LEU A 48 -2.30 -12.39 -1.97
CA LEU A 48 -1.03 -11.66 -1.96
C LEU A 48 -1.19 -10.29 -1.28
N GLY A 49 -2.23 -9.54 -1.64
CA GLY A 49 -2.54 -8.25 -1.03
C GLY A 49 -2.88 -8.33 0.45
N LEU A 50 -3.52 -9.42 0.89
CA LEU A 50 -3.80 -9.69 2.30
C LEU A 50 -2.52 -10.02 3.06
N GLY A 51 -1.72 -10.95 2.52
CA GLY A 51 -0.44 -11.37 3.09
C GLY A 51 0.51 -10.19 3.28
N PHE A 52 0.64 -9.34 2.24
CA PHE A 52 1.42 -8.11 2.33
C PHE A 52 0.93 -7.19 3.46
N ARG A 53 -0.38 -6.91 3.54
CA ARG A 53 -0.94 -6.02 4.58
C ARG A 53 -0.67 -6.56 6.00
N ILE A 54 -0.81 -7.87 6.20
CA ILE A 54 -0.53 -8.53 7.49
C ILE A 54 0.95 -8.41 7.83
N VAL A 55 1.84 -8.84 6.92
CA VAL A 55 3.29 -8.80 7.12
C VAL A 55 3.77 -7.37 7.35
N ASN A 56 3.36 -6.43 6.52
CA ASN A 56 3.74 -5.03 6.65
C ASN A 56 3.27 -4.44 7.99
N THR A 57 2.03 -4.74 8.41
CA THR A 57 1.52 -4.30 9.72
C THR A 57 2.34 -4.90 10.87
N ALA A 58 2.69 -6.19 10.81
CA ALA A 58 3.52 -6.85 11.82
C ALA A 58 4.94 -6.26 11.87
N VAL A 59 5.57 -6.03 10.72
CA VAL A 59 6.87 -5.36 10.59
C VAL A 59 6.82 -3.98 11.21
N LEU A 60 5.81 -3.17 10.87
CA LEU A 60 5.68 -1.83 11.43
C LEU A 60 5.39 -1.83 12.92
N LEU A 61 4.58 -2.75 13.43
CA LEU A 61 4.38 -2.90 14.88
C LEU A 61 5.67 -3.24 15.61
N ARG A 62 6.58 -3.98 14.96
CA ARG A 62 7.85 -4.40 15.55
C ARG A 62 8.91 -3.30 15.50
N PHE A 63 9.01 -2.58 14.39
CA PHE A 63 10.12 -1.68 14.09
C PHE A 63 9.75 -0.19 14.11
N ASN A 64 8.51 0.16 13.76
CA ASN A 64 8.08 1.56 13.63
C ASN A 64 6.57 1.76 13.92
N PRO A 65 6.10 1.45 15.15
CA PRO A 65 4.66 1.44 15.46
C PRO A 65 4.02 2.83 15.42
N GLU A 66 4.82 3.88 15.60
CA GLU A 66 4.33 5.27 15.49
C GLU A 66 3.89 5.62 14.09
N LEU A 67 4.55 5.05 13.07
CA LEU A 67 4.19 5.29 11.69
C LEU A 67 2.75 4.85 11.40
N LEU A 68 2.31 3.73 11.97
CA LEU A 68 0.93 3.26 11.85
C LEU A 68 -0.07 4.26 12.44
N ASN A 69 0.26 4.86 13.59
CA ASN A 69 -0.59 5.87 14.22
C ASN A 69 -0.71 7.12 13.36
N ARG A 70 0.41 7.58 12.77
CA ARG A 70 0.43 8.77 11.91
C ARG A 70 -0.32 8.54 10.61
N ARG A 71 -0.06 7.42 9.93
CA ARG A 71 -0.75 7.01 8.68
C ARG A 71 -2.25 6.70 8.87
N GLY A 72 -2.69 6.52 10.11
CA GLY A 72 -4.12 6.48 10.44
C GLY A 72 -4.85 7.76 10.03
N HIS A 73 -4.17 8.91 10.10
CA HIS A 73 -4.65 10.19 9.58
C HIS A 73 -4.40 10.24 8.05
N LEU A 74 -5.47 10.21 7.26
CA LEU A 74 -5.36 10.29 5.79
C LEU A 74 -4.78 11.61 5.31
N VAL A 75 -5.17 12.70 5.97
CA VAL A 75 -4.78 14.05 5.60
C VAL A 75 -4.28 14.75 6.86
N GLN A 76 -3.00 15.10 6.87
CA GLN A 76 -2.42 15.95 7.91
C GLN A 76 -2.91 17.40 7.72
N PRO A 77 -3.13 18.20 8.79
CA PRO A 77 -3.61 19.57 8.68
C PRO A 77 -2.79 20.46 7.72
N ALA A 78 -1.47 20.22 7.64
CA ALA A 78 -0.53 20.94 6.79
C ALA A 78 -0.34 20.30 5.39
N THR A 79 -1.17 19.33 4.99
CA THR A 79 -1.08 18.67 3.67
C THR A 79 -1.37 19.67 2.55
N LYS A 80 -0.50 19.68 1.53
CA LYS A 80 -0.66 20.55 0.35
C LYS A 80 -1.93 20.25 -0.43
N SER A 81 -2.54 21.27 -1.04
CA SER A 81 -3.84 21.14 -1.72
C SER A 81 -3.83 20.16 -2.90
N PHE A 82 -2.75 20.12 -3.68
CA PHE A 82 -2.65 19.17 -4.80
C PHE A 82 -2.68 17.71 -4.30
N ASP A 83 -2.12 17.45 -3.12
CA ASP A 83 -2.03 16.10 -2.55
C ASP A 83 -3.38 15.63 -2.03
N LYS A 84 -4.22 16.56 -1.55
CA LYS A 84 -5.63 16.27 -1.22
C LYS A 84 -6.43 15.81 -2.44
N LEU A 85 -6.16 16.39 -3.61
CA LEU A 85 -6.76 15.95 -4.87
C LEU A 85 -6.31 14.53 -5.22
N PHE A 86 -5.01 14.24 -5.15
CA PHE A 86 -4.50 12.88 -5.39
C PHE A 86 -5.11 11.84 -4.45
N ILE A 87 -5.23 12.15 -3.16
CA ILE A 87 -5.87 11.25 -2.18
C ILE A 87 -7.35 11.00 -2.54
N GLY A 88 -8.07 12.04 -2.96
CA GLY A 88 -9.46 11.92 -3.40
C GLY A 88 -9.63 11.09 -4.67
N LEU A 89 -8.66 11.17 -5.59
CA LEU A 89 -8.66 10.42 -6.86
C LEU A 89 -8.12 8.98 -6.72
N TYR A 90 -7.31 8.70 -5.71
CA TYR A 90 -6.63 7.41 -5.55
C TYR A 90 -7.60 6.23 -5.48
N VAL A 91 -8.64 6.34 -4.64
CA VAL A 91 -9.65 5.29 -4.49
C VAL A 91 -10.46 5.06 -5.77
N PRO A 92 -11.09 6.07 -6.40
CA PRO A 92 -11.88 5.84 -7.61
C PRO A 92 -11.04 5.33 -8.79
N LEU A 93 -9.79 5.81 -8.96
CA LEU A 93 -8.90 5.30 -10.00
C LEU A 93 -8.47 3.84 -9.75
N GLY A 94 -8.20 3.49 -8.48
CA GLY A 94 -7.93 2.11 -8.08
C GLY A 94 -9.11 1.17 -8.38
N LEU A 95 -10.33 1.60 -8.04
CA LEU A 95 -11.54 0.83 -8.33
C LEU A 95 -11.81 0.73 -9.84
N ALA A 96 -11.59 1.79 -10.60
CA ALA A 96 -11.69 1.76 -12.06
C ALA A 96 -10.73 0.72 -12.66
N THR A 97 -9.51 0.64 -12.13
CA THR A 97 -8.53 -0.39 -12.51
C THR A 97 -9.04 -1.79 -12.22
N SER A 98 -9.65 -2.02 -11.04
CA SER A 98 -10.27 -3.32 -10.71
C SER A 98 -11.44 -3.68 -11.62
N VAL A 99 -12.27 -2.71 -12.01
CA VAL A 99 -13.37 -2.92 -12.96
C VAL A 99 -12.82 -3.35 -14.31
N VAL A 100 -11.86 -2.59 -14.85
CA VAL A 100 -11.26 -2.90 -16.16
C VAL A 100 -10.59 -4.27 -16.13
N ALA A 101 -9.86 -4.61 -15.08
CA ALA A 101 -9.20 -5.92 -14.93
C ALA A 101 -10.20 -7.08 -14.91
N GLY A 102 -11.31 -6.96 -14.19
CA GLY A 102 -12.34 -8.01 -14.15
C GLY A 102 -13.08 -8.16 -15.48
N LEU A 103 -13.42 -7.04 -16.12
CA LEU A 103 -14.04 -7.03 -17.45
C LEU A 103 -13.13 -7.68 -18.50
N ASP A 104 -11.85 -7.34 -18.50
CA ASP A 104 -10.87 -7.91 -19.41
C ASP A 104 -10.66 -9.41 -19.17
N ALA A 105 -10.34 -9.83 -17.95
CA ALA A 105 -9.88 -11.19 -17.70
C ALA A 105 -10.95 -12.28 -17.88
N VAL A 106 -12.23 -11.97 -17.67
CA VAL A 106 -13.30 -12.99 -17.68
C VAL A 106 -14.39 -12.70 -18.72
N ARG A 107 -14.78 -11.43 -18.93
CA ARG A 107 -15.92 -11.13 -19.82
C ARG A 107 -15.49 -10.95 -21.27
N PHE A 108 -14.50 -10.09 -21.50
CA PHE A 108 -14.18 -9.64 -22.85
C PHE A 108 -12.89 -10.24 -23.41
N GLY A 109 -11.95 -10.65 -22.56
CA GLY A 109 -10.72 -11.32 -22.98
C GLY A 109 -9.86 -10.49 -23.94
N TRP A 110 -9.81 -9.17 -23.76
CA TRP A 110 -9.06 -8.26 -24.64
C TRP A 110 -7.55 -8.52 -24.57
N SER A 111 -7.07 -8.99 -23.42
CA SER A 111 -5.67 -9.33 -23.19
C SER A 111 -5.46 -10.84 -23.04
N GLN A 112 -4.35 -11.34 -23.59
CA GLN A 112 -3.87 -12.70 -23.37
C GLN A 112 -2.47 -12.63 -22.74
N MET A 113 -2.30 -13.22 -21.56
CA MET A 113 -1.04 -13.14 -20.83
C MET A 113 -0.48 -14.55 -20.56
N PRO A 114 0.73 -14.87 -21.03
CA PRO A 114 1.37 -16.14 -20.73
C PRO A 114 1.56 -16.35 -19.22
N SER A 115 1.48 -17.60 -18.76
CA SER A 115 1.62 -17.94 -17.34
C SER A 115 2.97 -17.52 -16.74
N TRP A 116 4.05 -17.53 -17.51
CA TRP A 116 5.36 -17.08 -17.04
C TRP A 116 5.37 -15.58 -16.72
N MET A 117 4.59 -14.76 -17.43
CA MET A 117 4.49 -13.32 -17.19
C MET A 117 3.70 -13.03 -15.91
N ILE A 118 2.69 -13.85 -15.61
CA ILE A 118 1.99 -13.82 -14.32
C ILE A 118 2.98 -14.14 -13.19
N ALA A 119 3.79 -15.19 -13.33
CA ALA A 119 4.79 -15.57 -12.33
C ALA A 119 5.84 -14.45 -12.10
N ALA A 120 6.32 -13.83 -13.18
CA ALA A 120 7.23 -12.69 -13.11
C ALA A 120 6.58 -11.48 -12.39
N GLY A 121 5.33 -11.17 -12.71
CA GLY A 121 4.57 -10.10 -12.04
C GLY A 121 4.39 -10.36 -10.54
N VAL A 122 4.06 -11.59 -10.15
CA VAL A 122 3.96 -11.97 -8.72
C VAL A 122 5.31 -11.81 -8.02
N ALA A 123 6.41 -12.23 -8.66
CA ALA A 123 7.75 -12.08 -8.08
C ALA A 123 8.12 -10.60 -7.90
N LEU A 124 7.87 -9.76 -8.91
CA LEU A 124 8.10 -8.32 -8.84
C LEU A 124 7.24 -7.65 -7.76
N TYR A 125 5.97 -8.03 -7.65
CA TYR A 125 5.07 -7.54 -6.62
C TYR A 125 5.61 -7.86 -5.21
N VAL A 126 5.98 -9.11 -4.95
CA VAL A 126 6.51 -9.53 -3.63
C VAL A 126 7.81 -8.81 -3.29
N LEU A 127 8.72 -8.66 -4.25
CA LEU A 127 9.98 -7.92 -4.07
C LEU A 127 9.72 -6.44 -3.77
N SER A 128 8.78 -5.83 -4.50
CA SER A 128 8.38 -4.43 -4.32
C SER A 128 7.74 -4.21 -2.95
N CYS A 129 6.86 -5.13 -2.52
CA CYS A 129 6.31 -5.15 -1.17
C CYS A 129 7.40 -5.20 -0.10
N ALA A 130 8.36 -6.10 -0.23
CA ALA A 130 9.47 -6.22 0.72
C ALA A 130 10.33 -4.94 0.77
N PHE A 131 10.65 -4.37 -0.39
CA PHE A 131 11.44 -3.14 -0.50
C PHE A 131 10.71 -1.94 0.09
N GLY A 132 9.41 -1.81 -0.18
CA GLY A 132 8.54 -0.79 0.39
C GLY A 132 8.42 -0.92 1.91
N SER A 133 8.15 -2.13 2.42
CA SER A 133 8.11 -2.40 3.86
C SER A 133 9.43 -2.09 4.55
N TRP A 134 10.58 -2.39 3.91
CA TRP A 134 11.89 -2.02 4.44
C TRP A 134 12.05 -0.51 4.55
N ALA A 135 11.63 0.24 3.53
CA ALA A 135 11.65 1.71 3.56
C ALA A 135 10.76 2.28 4.67
N MET A 136 9.57 1.71 4.89
CA MET A 136 8.66 2.12 5.97
C MET A 136 9.20 1.78 7.35
N ALA A 137 9.88 0.63 7.49
CA ALA A 137 10.44 0.18 8.76
C ALA A 137 11.58 1.09 9.25
N VAL A 138 12.41 1.62 8.33
CA VAL A 138 13.56 2.47 8.70
C VAL A 138 13.25 3.97 8.73
N ASN A 139 12.18 4.41 8.05
CA ASN A 139 11.82 5.83 7.98
C ASN A 139 10.61 6.16 8.88
N ARG A 140 10.87 6.83 10.01
CA ARG A 140 9.84 7.34 10.94
C ARG A 140 8.89 8.36 10.31
N HIS A 141 9.30 9.01 9.23
CA HIS A 141 8.56 10.07 8.54
C HIS A 141 7.98 9.60 7.21
N PHE A 142 7.73 8.29 7.03
CA PHE A 142 7.09 7.73 5.83
C PHE A 142 5.58 8.00 5.79
N GLU A 143 5.21 9.29 5.80
CA GLU A 143 3.83 9.74 5.80
C GLU A 143 3.16 9.48 4.46
N SER A 144 1.83 9.36 4.46
CA SER A 144 1.05 9.18 3.22
C SER A 144 0.91 10.46 2.41
N THR A 145 1.19 11.63 3.02
CA THR A 145 1.00 12.94 2.40
C THR A 145 2.24 13.82 2.54
N VAL A 146 2.42 14.74 1.59
CA VAL A 146 3.52 15.69 1.56
C VAL A 146 3.18 16.90 2.42
N PHE A 147 3.88 17.01 3.55
CA PHE A 147 3.92 18.22 4.38
C PHE A 147 5.29 18.35 5.05
N VAL A 148 5.58 19.55 5.55
CA VAL A 148 6.78 19.82 6.36
C VAL A 148 6.33 20.08 7.79
N ALA A 149 6.87 19.32 8.75
CA ALA A 149 6.55 19.51 10.16
C ALA A 149 7.11 20.85 10.65
N LYS A 150 6.26 21.69 11.25
CA LYS A 150 6.64 23.05 11.70
C LYS A 150 7.53 23.07 12.95
N ASP A 151 7.58 21.97 13.69
CA ASP A 151 8.32 21.83 14.95
C ASP A 151 9.79 21.40 14.75
N GLY A 152 10.26 21.26 13.50
CA GLY A 152 11.63 20.85 13.19
C GLY A 152 11.92 19.38 13.55
N SER A 153 10.91 18.58 13.90
CA SER A 153 11.08 17.17 14.30
C SER A 153 11.43 16.24 13.12
N GLN A 154 11.34 16.72 11.89
CA GLN A 154 11.59 15.93 10.68
C GLN A 154 13.08 15.78 10.41
N GLN A 155 13.56 14.53 10.36
CA GLN A 155 14.94 14.21 10.04
C GLN A 155 15.08 13.50 8.70
N VAL A 156 16.19 13.74 8.01
CA VAL A 156 16.50 13.05 6.75
C VAL A 156 16.89 11.60 7.06
N CYS A 157 16.21 10.65 6.44
CA CYS A 157 16.56 9.23 6.53
C CYS A 157 17.58 8.87 5.45
N SER A 158 18.76 8.41 5.87
CA SER A 158 19.82 7.90 4.98
C SER A 158 20.13 6.41 5.21
N ALA A 159 19.30 5.71 5.99
CA ALA A 159 19.48 4.32 6.35
C ALA A 159 18.68 3.38 5.43
N GLY A 160 19.06 2.10 5.38
CA GLY A 160 18.33 1.07 4.62
C GLY A 160 18.29 1.37 3.11
N PRO A 161 17.12 1.26 2.45
CA PRO A 161 17.02 1.38 1.00
C PRO A 161 17.28 2.82 0.51
N TYR A 162 17.26 3.81 1.40
CA TYR A 162 17.61 5.20 1.09
C TYR A 162 19.09 5.38 0.71
N ARG A 163 19.95 4.39 0.99
CA ARG A 163 21.34 4.35 0.50
C ARG A 163 21.44 3.98 -0.99
N ILE A 164 20.40 3.38 -1.56
CA ILE A 164 20.36 2.87 -2.93
C ILE A 164 19.60 3.87 -3.83
N VAL A 165 18.41 4.30 -3.39
CA VAL A 165 17.54 5.22 -4.14
C VAL A 165 16.91 6.25 -3.19
N ARG A 166 16.72 7.50 -3.67
CA ARG A 166 16.20 8.60 -2.83
C ARG A 166 14.72 8.42 -2.46
N HIS A 167 13.94 7.71 -3.29
CA HIS A 167 12.50 7.53 -3.11
C HIS A 167 12.10 6.04 -3.17
N PRO A 168 12.55 5.22 -2.20
CA PRO A 168 12.35 3.77 -2.25
C PRO A 168 10.87 3.37 -2.20
N GLY A 169 10.03 4.17 -1.52
CA GLY A 169 8.58 3.97 -1.52
C GLY A 169 7.92 4.15 -2.88
N TYR A 170 8.34 5.15 -3.66
CA TYR A 170 7.83 5.35 -5.02
C TYR A 170 8.39 4.31 -5.98
N THR A 171 9.65 3.92 -5.83
CA THR A 171 10.22 2.81 -6.59
C THR A 171 9.43 1.53 -6.39
N ALA A 172 9.12 1.17 -5.14
CA ALA A 172 8.27 0.02 -4.84
C ALA A 172 6.88 0.14 -5.48
N ALA A 173 6.26 1.32 -5.42
CA ALA A 173 4.91 1.53 -5.97
C ALA A 173 4.85 1.53 -7.51
N VAL A 174 5.95 1.82 -8.20
CA VAL A 174 6.00 1.81 -9.68
C VAL A 174 6.34 0.43 -10.21
N VAL A 175 7.17 -0.34 -9.48
CA VAL A 175 7.64 -1.66 -9.92
C VAL A 175 6.64 -2.77 -9.59
N GLY A 176 5.92 -2.66 -8.47
CA GLY A 176 4.93 -3.64 -8.01
C GLY A 176 3.51 -3.27 -8.37
#